data_AF-A0A094Q114-F1
#
_entry.id   AF-A0A094Q114-F1
#
_cell.length_a   1.000
_cell.length_b   1.000
_cell.length_c   1.000
_cell.angle_alpha   90.00
_cell.angle_beta   90.00
_cell.angle_gamma   90.00
#
_symmetry.space_group_name_H-M   'P 1'
#
loop_
_entity.id
_entity.type
_entity.pdbx_description
1 polymer ?
#
loop_
_entity_poly.entity_id
_entity_poly.type
_entity_poly.pdbx_seq_one_letter_code
_entity_poly.pdbx_strand_id
1 'polypeptide(L)'
;MTKKLKISLKILAPLSLLVPLASCSTVAELTGVTLDVSRVEEMIEDGVLEQAGFSVVATCPDPMVAEVGETRTCSIEDEYGDTELVDVTIQNSEGDVVWEVRG
;
A
#
# COMPACT_ATOMS: atom_id res chain seq x y z
N MET A 1 -16.08 -27.93 40.49
CA MET A 1 -17.19 -27.27 41.22
C MET A 1 -17.54 -26.01 40.45
N THR A 2 -18.52 -26.10 39.53
CA THR A 2 -19.82 -25.40 39.62
C THR A 2 -19.66 -23.88 39.77
N LYS A 3 -20.18 -23.05 38.86
CA LYS A 3 -21.61 -22.87 38.64
C LYS A 3 -21.93 -22.44 37.20
N LYS A 4 -22.88 -23.16 36.58
CA LYS A 4 -23.66 -22.70 35.45
C LYS A 4 -24.55 -21.56 35.92
N LEU A 5 -24.47 -20.38 35.31
CA LEU A 5 -25.48 -19.34 35.48
C LEU A 5 -26.26 -19.20 34.17
N LYS A 6 -27.43 -19.86 34.14
CA LYS A 6 -28.47 -19.71 33.13
C LYS A 6 -29.08 -18.31 33.27
N ILE A 7 -28.86 -17.44 32.29
CA ILE A 7 -29.62 -16.20 32.16
C ILE A 7 -30.58 -16.40 30.99
N SER A 8 -31.82 -16.74 31.36
CA SER A 8 -32.96 -16.83 30.45
C SER A 8 -33.45 -15.42 30.14
N LEU A 9 -33.03 -14.86 29.00
CA LEU A 9 -33.52 -13.57 28.54
C LEU A 9 -34.61 -13.79 27.48
N LYS A 10 -35.87 -13.83 27.94
CA LYS A 10 -37.04 -13.66 27.08
C LYS A 10 -37.31 -12.16 26.98
N ILE A 11 -37.00 -11.54 25.84
CA ILE A 11 -37.53 -10.22 25.50
C ILE A 11 -38.16 -10.35 24.11
N LEU A 12 -39.49 -10.20 24.08
CA LEU A 12 -40.31 -10.05 22.89
C LEU A 12 -39.89 -8.77 22.15
N ALA A 13 -39.78 -8.88 20.82
CA ALA A 13 -39.65 -7.79 19.85
C ALA A 13 -40.84 -6.80 19.93
N PRO A 14 -40.80 -5.55 19.39
CA PRO A 14 -40.51 -5.33 17.96
C PRO A 14 -39.87 -3.96 17.57
N LEU A 15 -39.60 -3.84 16.26
CA LEU A 15 -39.71 -2.62 15.46
C LEU A 15 -38.54 -1.61 15.46
N SER A 16 -37.80 -1.66 14.36
CA SER A 16 -37.21 -0.54 13.60
C SER A 16 -36.57 0.63 14.38
N LEU A 17 -35.24 0.61 14.44
CA LEU A 17 -34.43 1.82 14.42
C LEU A 17 -33.49 1.73 13.21
N LEU A 18 -33.85 2.44 12.14
CA LEU A 18 -32.94 2.72 11.03
C LEU A 18 -31.77 3.54 11.58
N VAL A 19 -30.60 2.93 11.68
CA VAL A 19 -29.35 3.70 11.80
C VAL A 19 -29.06 4.22 10.40
N PRO A 20 -29.10 5.55 10.15
CA PRO A 20 -28.50 6.06 8.92
C PRO A 20 -27.02 5.73 9.00
N LEU A 21 -26.58 4.79 8.16
CA LEU A 21 -25.18 4.60 7.82
C LEU A 21 -24.73 5.92 7.19
N ALA A 22 -24.31 6.87 8.02
CA ALA A 22 -23.43 7.95 7.60
C ALA A 22 -22.12 7.27 7.21
N SER A 23 -22.08 6.72 5.99
CA SER A 23 -20.85 6.33 5.32
C SER A 23 -20.08 7.63 5.09
N CYS A 24 -19.35 8.09 6.10
CA CYS A 24 -18.23 8.97 5.87
C CYS A 24 -17.25 8.17 5.02
N SER A 25 -17.32 8.34 3.70
CA SER A 25 -16.20 8.07 2.82
C SER A 25 -15.08 8.99 3.30
N THR A 26 -14.29 8.52 4.26
CA THR A 26 -13.06 9.19 4.65
C THR A 26 -12.17 9.13 3.42
N VAL A 27 -12.19 10.19 2.62
CA VAL A 27 -11.12 10.48 1.68
C VAL A 27 -9.86 10.53 2.52
N ALA A 28 -9.02 9.49 2.42
CA ALA A 28 -7.71 9.53 3.02
C ALA A 28 -6.98 10.69 2.36
N GLU A 29 -6.79 11.79 3.10
CA GLU A 29 -5.95 12.88 2.65
C GLU A 29 -4.55 12.30 2.49
N LEU A 30 -4.04 12.31 1.26
CA LEU A 30 -2.67 11.90 0.97
C LEU A 30 -1.75 12.94 1.59
N THR A 31 -1.11 12.56 2.70
CA THR A 31 -0.12 13.37 3.40
C THR A 31 1.24 12.71 3.22
N GLY A 32 2.30 13.52 3.08
CA GLY A 32 3.66 13.03 2.91
C GLY A 32 4.42 13.69 1.75
N VAL A 33 5.54 13.06 1.39
CA VAL A 33 6.38 13.43 0.27
C VAL A 33 5.74 12.89 -1.00
N THR A 34 5.47 13.77 -1.97
CA THR A 34 5.05 13.37 -3.32
C THR A 34 6.30 13.09 -4.15
N LEU A 35 6.40 11.87 -4.68
CA LEU A 35 7.49 11.48 -5.57
C LEU A 35 7.11 11.68 -7.03
N ASP A 36 8.11 11.96 -7.86
CA ASP A 36 8.00 11.91 -9.31
C ASP A 36 8.04 10.44 -9.73
N VAL A 37 6.87 9.90 -10.09
CA VAL A 37 6.67 8.49 -10.40
C VAL A 37 7.58 8.05 -11.54
N SER A 38 7.64 8.82 -12.63
CA SER A 38 8.47 8.53 -13.79
C SER A 38 9.95 8.45 -13.44
N ARG A 39 10.43 9.36 -12.57
CA ARG A 39 11.82 9.34 -12.10
C ARG A 39 12.12 8.11 -11.23
N VAL A 40 11.18 7.68 -10.39
CA VAL A 40 11.36 6.48 -9.56
C VAL A 40 11.37 5.23 -10.43
N GLU A 41 10.48 5.14 -11.41
CA GLU A 41 10.45 4.03 -12.38
C GLU A 41 11.77 3.95 -13.17
N GLU A 42 12.23 5.05 -13.76
CA GLU A 42 13.51 5.12 -14.48
C GLU A 42 14.70 4.71 -13.59
N MET A 43 14.72 5.17 -12.33
CA MET A 43 15.77 4.80 -11.37
C MET A 43 15.80 3.28 -11.09
N ILE A 44 14.63 2.63 -11.00
CA ILE A 44 14.53 1.19 -10.79
C ILE A 44 14.97 0.45 -12.05
N GLU A 45 14.49 0.86 -13.23
CA GLU A 45 14.84 0.24 -14.52
C GLU A 45 16.35 0.30 -14.80
N ASP A 46 16.94 1.48 -14.68
CA ASP A 46 18.39 1.69 -14.86
C ASP A 46 19.18 0.86 -13.85
N GLY A 47 18.77 0.89 -12.58
CA GLY A 47 19.49 0.17 -11.55
C GLY A 47 19.37 -1.35 -11.67
N VAL A 48 18.24 -1.90 -12.15
CA VAL A 48 18.13 -3.33 -12.47
C VAL A 48 19.04 -3.67 -13.65
N LEU A 49 19.06 -2.85 -14.70
CA LEU A 49 19.94 -3.06 -15.84
C LEU A 49 21.42 -3.05 -15.43
N GLU A 50 21.83 -2.10 -14.59
CA GLU A 50 23.21 -2.00 -14.08
C GLU A 50 23.61 -3.20 -13.20
N GLN A 51 22.70 -3.69 -12.34
CA GLN A 51 22.99 -4.75 -11.38
C GLN A 51 22.88 -6.16 -11.97
N ALA A 52 21.88 -6.39 -12.82
CA ALA A 52 21.50 -7.72 -13.29
C ALA A 52 21.76 -7.94 -14.78
N GLY A 53 21.96 -6.86 -15.56
CA GLY A 53 22.33 -6.94 -16.98
C GLY A 53 21.18 -7.21 -17.93
N PHE A 54 19.93 -7.05 -17.50
CA PHE A 54 18.74 -7.14 -18.33
C PHE A 54 17.79 -5.97 -18.06
N SER A 55 16.97 -5.63 -19.07
CA SER A 55 15.99 -4.55 -18.98
C SER A 55 14.68 -5.05 -18.40
N VAL A 56 14.01 -4.17 -17.66
CA VAL A 56 12.66 -4.36 -17.14
C VAL A 56 11.83 -3.11 -17.41
N VAL A 57 10.51 -3.21 -17.24
CA VAL A 57 9.59 -2.08 -17.16
C VAL A 57 9.12 -1.96 -15.73
N ALA A 58 9.36 -0.81 -15.10
CA ALA A 58 8.86 -0.52 -13.76
C ALA A 58 7.46 0.10 -13.83
N THR A 59 6.61 -0.20 -12.85
CA THR A 59 5.30 0.43 -12.70
C THR A 59 5.05 0.71 -11.23
N CYS A 60 4.94 1.99 -10.91
CA CYS A 60 4.71 2.48 -9.57
C CYS A 60 3.29 3.07 -9.42
N PRO A 61 2.72 3.10 -8.20
CA PRO A 61 1.43 3.76 -7.97
C PRO A 61 1.49 5.25 -8.30
N ASP A 62 0.45 5.78 -8.96
CA ASP A 62 0.28 7.21 -9.21
C ASP A 62 -1.06 7.70 -8.59
N PRO A 63 -1.03 8.62 -7.60
CA PRO A 63 0.14 9.32 -7.07
C PRO A 63 0.95 8.49 -6.07
N MET A 64 2.27 8.67 -6.09
CA MET A 64 3.19 8.09 -5.11
C MET A 64 3.44 9.09 -3.98
N VAL A 65 2.68 8.98 -2.89
CA VAL A 65 2.80 9.85 -1.72
C VAL A 65 2.97 9.01 -0.47
N ALA A 66 3.98 9.28 0.36
CA ALA A 66 4.16 8.62 1.65
C ALA A 66 5.02 9.45 2.61
N GLU A 67 4.97 9.14 3.91
CA GLU A 67 5.84 9.78 4.88
C GLU A 67 7.30 9.28 4.76
N VAL A 68 8.26 10.06 5.29
CA VAL A 68 9.66 9.63 5.37
C VAL A 68 9.76 8.37 6.24
N GLY A 69 10.41 7.34 5.74
CA GLY A 69 10.56 6.02 6.35
C GLY A 69 9.44 5.05 5.98
N GLU A 70 8.36 5.51 5.34
CA GLU A 70 7.35 4.61 4.79
C GLU A 70 7.82 4.01 3.46
N THR A 71 7.19 2.89 3.09
CA THR A 71 7.48 2.15 1.87
C THR A 71 6.26 2.09 0.96
N ARG A 72 6.49 2.29 -0.33
CA ARG A 72 5.53 2.05 -1.39
C ARG A 72 6.02 0.90 -2.25
N THR A 73 5.10 0.15 -2.82
CA THR A 73 5.43 -1.02 -3.63
C THR A 73 5.17 -0.71 -5.09
N CYS A 74 6.21 -0.88 -5.92
CA CYS A 74 6.13 -0.90 -7.38
C CYS A 74 6.21 -2.36 -7.88
N SER A 75 5.99 -2.57 -9.16
CA SER A 75 6.29 -3.84 -9.84
C SER A 75 7.32 -3.62 -10.94
N ILE A 76 8.09 -4.64 -11.26
CA ILE A 76 8.91 -4.71 -12.46
C ILE A 76 8.47 -5.90 -13.31
N GLU A 77 8.49 -5.75 -14.62
CA GLU A 77 8.20 -6.82 -15.59
C GLU A 77 9.38 -6.96 -16.56
N ASP A 78 9.86 -8.18 -16.79
CA ASP A 78 10.92 -8.44 -17.77
C ASP A 78 10.39 -8.70 -19.18
N GLU A 79 11.29 -8.96 -20.14
CA GLU A 79 10.90 -9.24 -21.54
C GLU A 79 10.11 -10.54 -21.74
N TYR A 80 10.10 -11.44 -20.75
CA TYR A 80 9.38 -12.71 -20.75
C TYR A 80 8.00 -12.57 -20.09
N GLY A 81 7.71 -11.43 -19.47
CA GLY A 81 6.48 -11.16 -18.74
C GLY A 81 6.50 -11.66 -17.29
N ASP A 82 7.68 -12.01 -16.76
CA ASP A 82 7.85 -12.36 -15.36
C ASP A 82 7.81 -11.06 -14.53
N THR A 83 7.04 -11.08 -13.43
CA THR A 83 6.79 -9.89 -12.60
C THR A 83 7.31 -10.09 -11.18
N GLU A 84 7.99 -9.07 -10.68
CA GLU A 84 8.47 -9.01 -9.29
C GLU A 84 8.04 -7.71 -8.62
N LEU A 85 7.96 -7.73 -7.29
CA LEU A 85 7.62 -6.54 -6.49
C LEU A 85 8.87 -5.81 -6.04
N VAL A 86 8.84 -4.48 -6.07
CA VAL A 86 9.92 -3.62 -5.60
C VAL A 86 9.41 -2.76 -4.46
N ASP A 87 10.10 -2.81 -3.32
CA ASP A 87 9.86 -1.90 -2.22
C ASP A 87 10.68 -0.64 -2.39
N VAL A 88 10.01 0.52 -2.28
CA VAL A 88 10.62 1.85 -2.38
C VAL A 88 10.37 2.58 -1.07
N THR A 89 11.43 2.76 -0.28
CA THR A 89 11.40 3.46 1.01
C THR A 89 11.83 4.91 0.84
N ILE A 90 11.02 5.84 1.34
CA ILE A 90 11.31 7.29 1.26
C ILE A 90 12.33 7.65 2.35
N GLN A 91 13.45 8.23 1.95
CA GLN A 91 14.57 8.50 2.86
C GLN A 91 14.52 9.91 3.46
N ASN A 92 13.97 10.89 2.73
CA ASN A 92 13.89 12.28 3.19
C ASN A 92 12.78 13.06 2.46
N SER A 93 12.61 14.33 2.85
CA SER A 93 11.61 15.24 2.28
C SER A 93 11.96 15.76 0.88
N GLU A 94 13.16 15.50 0.38
CA GLU A 94 13.60 15.89 -0.98
C GLU A 94 13.19 14.85 -2.03
N GLY A 95 12.65 13.71 -1.60
CA GLY A 95 12.21 12.62 -2.46
C GLY A 95 13.31 11.62 -2.78
N ASP A 96 14.41 11.60 -2.01
CA ASP A 96 15.38 10.52 -2.12
C ASP A 96 14.77 9.21 -1.61
N VAL A 97 15.07 8.12 -2.31
CA VAL A 97 14.53 6.79 -2.00
C VAL A 97 15.64 5.74 -1.97
N VAL A 98 15.39 4.66 -1.25
CA VAL A 98 16.10 3.39 -1.38
C VAL A 98 15.10 2.36 -1.87
N TRP A 99 15.53 1.47 -2.76
CA TRP A 99 14.66 0.43 -3.28
C TRP A 99 15.31 -0.96 -3.25
N GLU A 100 14.47 -1.99 -3.19
CA GLU A 100 14.86 -3.39 -3.13
C GLU A 100 13.83 -4.27 -3.86
N VAL A 101 14.30 -5.21 -4.68
CA VAL A 101 13.44 -6.24 -5.30
C VAL A 101 13.14 -7.31 -4.25
N ARG A 102 11.85 -7.61 -4.03
CA ARG A 102 11.41 -8.70 -3.16
C ARG A 102 11.63 -10.04 -3.87
N GLY A 103 12.77 -10.69 -3.60
CA GLY A 103 13.05 -12.06 -4.03
C GLY A 103 12.43 -13.15 -3.14
#